data_AF-A0A370P521-F1
#
_entry.id   AF-A0A370P521-F1
#
_cell.length_a   1.000
_cell.length_b   1.000
_cell.length_c   1.000
_cell.angle_alpha   90.00
_cell.angle_beta   90.00
_cell.angle_gamma   90.00
#
_symmetry.space_group_name_H-M   'P 1'
#
loop_
_entity.id
_entity.type
_entity.pdbx_description
1 polymer ?
#
loop_
_entity_poly.entity_id
_entity_poly.type
_entity_poly.pdbx_seq_one_letter_code
_entity_poly.pdbx_strand_id
1 'polypeptide(L)'
;MFRSLVALGLTIGLLAKPGAAVTVDEAFDISTGTGSCASRLSKLTNLWEDTNTLVAGLATAYETAVGTEATEDRVVAQKLFTAWMGVQFDNSGDAPAPIGKFSGSYMAAFEENFDVLEQFVLSGEYPSWKTPAKLFCDNFGDWFDWTDQALDASGKPVELNGVALTIEDMFEQVREQDGYDAHRPYWVSDLGVYVFPRPTSTGDLCGQSSGGKTLQGVSIPGYWQGYYQATVNGETETIEYDDLADIVLLCPDSFDSEVPWQYETLADLSTLSIGEEISLYDVMPRSSTLFHELWHLITFWMGKKIEEPMTGRLTDHKYLVQDCIVIATGWYSNMHPVQNVENYVYLAVTWWFWVEKKVAFYDGKPRAWDWDSEEEDY
;
A
#
# COMPACT_ATOMS: atom_id res chain seq x y z
N MET A 1 -32.48 -45.51 3.40
CA MET A 1 -32.27 -44.69 4.62
C MET A 1 -30.93 -45.07 5.21
N PHE A 2 -29.92 -44.21 5.06
CA PHE A 2 -28.93 -43.88 6.09
C PHE A 2 -28.06 -42.79 5.46
N ARG A 3 -28.44 -41.54 5.76
CA ARG A 3 -27.61 -40.37 5.54
C ARG A 3 -26.42 -40.50 6.48
N SER A 4 -25.20 -40.45 5.97
CA SER A 4 -24.03 -40.26 6.83
C SER A 4 -23.46 -38.87 6.54
N LEU A 5 -23.79 -37.96 7.45
CA LEU A 5 -23.02 -36.77 7.74
C LEU A 5 -21.61 -37.20 8.14
N VAL A 6 -20.59 -36.68 7.47
CA VAL A 6 -19.34 -36.25 8.12
C VAL A 6 -18.91 -34.97 7.41
N ALA A 7 -19.44 -33.85 7.89
CA ALA A 7 -18.82 -32.56 7.76
C ALA A 7 -17.81 -32.45 8.91
N LEU A 8 -16.53 -32.65 8.60
CA LEU A 8 -15.37 -32.10 9.31
C LEU A 8 -14.52 -31.55 8.17
N GLY A 9 -14.38 -30.23 8.01
CA GLY A 9 -13.71 -29.39 8.99
C GLY A 9 -12.19 -29.53 8.83
N LEU A 10 -11.71 -29.40 7.60
CA LEU A 10 -10.31 -29.15 7.28
C LEU A 10 -10.28 -27.72 6.72
N THR A 11 -10.27 -26.75 7.63
CA THR A 11 -9.56 -25.50 7.36
C THR A 11 -8.15 -25.93 7.01
N ILE A 12 -7.80 -25.88 5.72
CA ILE A 12 -6.39 -25.84 5.32
C ILE A 12 -5.94 -24.47 5.83
N GLY A 13 -5.60 -24.43 7.12
CA GLY A 13 -4.94 -23.27 7.67
C GLY A 13 -3.71 -23.04 6.82
N LEU A 14 -3.56 -21.81 6.32
CA LEU A 14 -2.26 -21.32 5.90
C LEU A 14 -1.27 -21.80 6.96
N LEU A 15 -0.43 -22.78 6.61
CA LEU A 15 0.72 -23.13 7.41
C LEU A 15 1.68 -21.96 7.22
N ALA A 16 1.39 -20.86 7.92
CA ALA A 16 2.26 -19.72 8.04
C ALA A 16 3.65 -20.26 8.36
N LYS A 17 4.65 -19.91 7.56
CA LYS A 17 6.05 -20.13 7.94
C LYS A 17 6.21 -19.56 9.35
N PRO A 18 6.65 -20.34 10.35
CA PRO A 18 6.69 -19.89 11.73
C PRO A 18 7.93 -19.03 11.96
N GLY A 19 7.96 -17.84 11.33
CA GLY A 19 8.47 -16.65 12.00
C GLY A 19 7.23 -15.98 12.59
N ALA A 20 7.19 -15.73 13.89
CA ALA A 20 6.11 -14.91 14.43
C ALA A 20 6.25 -13.53 13.77
N ALA A 21 5.27 -13.14 12.94
CA ALA A 21 5.21 -11.79 12.42
C ALA A 21 5.30 -10.82 13.60
N VAL A 22 6.09 -9.75 13.45
CA VAL A 22 6.23 -8.74 14.50
C VAL A 22 4.86 -8.09 14.77
N THR A 23 4.64 -7.60 15.98
CA THR A 23 3.42 -6.84 16.27
C THR A 23 3.45 -5.49 15.57
N VAL A 24 2.29 -4.85 15.41
CA VAL A 24 2.22 -3.53 14.74
C VAL A 24 3.04 -2.46 15.46
N ASP A 25 3.16 -2.54 16.80
CA ASP A 25 3.98 -1.66 17.63
C ASP A 25 5.47 -2.02 17.63
N GLU A 26 5.85 -3.21 17.14
CA GLU A 26 7.23 -3.58 16.83
C GLU A 26 7.62 -3.11 15.42
N ALA A 27 6.69 -3.15 14.45
CA ALA A 27 6.90 -2.70 13.08
C ALA A 27 6.90 -1.17 12.93
N PHE A 28 6.13 -0.45 13.75
CA PHE A 28 5.94 0.99 13.68
C PHE A 28 6.21 1.71 15.00
N ASP A 29 6.76 2.92 14.91
CA ASP A 29 6.66 3.93 15.96
C ASP A 29 5.28 4.59 15.91
N ILE A 30 4.35 4.08 16.71
CA ILE A 30 2.97 4.54 16.75
C ILE A 30 2.89 5.90 17.47
N SER A 31 2.35 6.91 16.79
CA SER A 31 2.22 8.25 17.37
C SER A 31 1.37 8.27 18.64
N THR A 32 1.86 8.97 19.66
CA THR A 32 1.17 9.22 20.93
C THR A 32 0.62 10.65 21.06
N GLY A 33 0.95 11.53 20.10
CA GLY A 33 0.55 12.94 20.08
C GLY A 33 -0.60 13.21 19.10
N THR A 34 -0.48 14.29 18.35
CA THR A 34 -1.38 14.62 17.24
C THR A 34 -1.36 13.49 16.22
N GLY A 35 -2.54 13.09 15.72
CA GLY A 35 -2.67 11.94 14.84
C GLY A 35 -2.54 10.57 15.54
N SER A 36 -2.60 10.50 16.88
CA SER A 36 -2.40 9.24 17.61
C SER A 36 -3.38 8.12 17.23
N CYS A 37 -2.87 6.89 17.23
CA CYS A 37 -3.64 5.66 17.08
C CYS A 37 -4.25 5.12 18.38
N ALA A 38 -4.09 5.79 19.53
CA ALA A 38 -4.45 5.22 20.84
C ALA A 38 -5.92 4.77 20.94
N SER A 39 -6.86 5.51 20.36
CA SER A 39 -8.29 5.15 20.35
C SER A 39 -8.65 4.04 19.37
N ARG A 40 -7.74 3.70 18.44
CA ARG A 40 -7.93 2.78 17.32
C ARG A 40 -7.02 1.56 17.39
N LEU A 41 -6.21 1.42 18.45
CA LEU A 41 -5.18 0.38 18.55
C LEU A 41 -5.74 -1.04 18.35
N SER A 42 -6.90 -1.35 18.93
CA SER A 42 -7.54 -2.66 18.74
C SER A 42 -7.92 -2.94 17.29
N LYS A 43 -8.49 -1.95 16.58
CA LYS A 43 -8.80 -2.06 15.16
C LYS A 43 -7.52 -2.21 14.35
N LEU A 44 -6.51 -1.38 14.63
CA LEU A 44 -5.22 -1.43 13.97
C LEU A 44 -4.55 -2.81 14.11
N THR A 45 -4.61 -3.44 15.29
CA THR A 45 -4.15 -4.81 15.49
C THR A 45 -4.87 -5.79 14.56
N ASN A 46 -6.19 -5.68 14.40
CA ASN A 46 -6.94 -6.53 13.46
C ASN A 46 -6.52 -6.27 12.00
N LEU A 47 -6.33 -5.01 11.59
CA LEU A 47 -5.86 -4.70 10.22
C LEU A 47 -4.46 -5.27 9.97
N TRP A 48 -3.61 -5.30 11.01
CA TRP A 48 -2.28 -5.90 10.94
C TRP A 48 -2.33 -7.44 10.89
N GLU A 49 -3.23 -8.08 11.63
CA GLU A 49 -3.45 -9.54 11.53
C GLU A 49 -3.89 -9.95 10.11
N ASP A 50 -4.79 -9.18 9.50
CA ASP A 50 -5.19 -9.39 8.11
C ASP A 50 -4.03 -9.16 7.14
N THR A 51 -3.23 -8.11 7.36
CA THR A 51 -2.01 -7.85 6.59
C THR A 51 -1.09 -9.07 6.60
N ASN A 52 -0.82 -9.64 7.76
CA ASN A 52 0.02 -10.84 7.90
C ASN A 52 -0.58 -12.04 7.15
N THR A 53 -1.90 -12.19 7.22
CA THR A 53 -2.63 -13.23 6.50
C THR A 53 -2.52 -13.06 4.98
N LEU A 54 -2.63 -11.82 4.48
CA LEU A 54 -2.50 -11.51 3.05
C LEU A 54 -1.07 -11.73 2.55
N VAL A 55 -0.04 -11.33 3.32
CA VAL A 55 1.37 -11.61 2.97
C VAL A 55 1.65 -13.10 2.91
N ALA A 56 1.23 -13.86 3.93
CA ALA A 56 1.37 -15.32 3.91
C ALA A 56 0.58 -15.97 2.75
N GLY A 57 -0.58 -15.40 2.43
CA GLY A 57 -1.37 -15.76 1.26
C GLY A 57 -0.59 -15.57 -0.04
N LEU A 58 0.03 -14.41 -0.24
CA LEU A 58 0.84 -14.13 -1.43
C LEU A 58 2.04 -15.07 -1.56
N ALA A 59 2.77 -15.36 -0.48
CA ALA A 59 3.84 -16.37 -0.49
C ALA A 59 3.31 -17.72 -0.98
N THR A 60 2.17 -18.16 -0.43
CA THR A 60 1.53 -19.42 -0.82
C THR A 60 1.06 -19.40 -2.27
N ALA A 61 0.47 -18.29 -2.73
CA ALA A 61 0.02 -18.12 -4.12
C ALA A 61 1.19 -18.22 -5.09
N TYR A 62 2.30 -17.54 -4.80
CA TYR A 62 3.52 -17.57 -5.60
C TYR A 62 4.11 -18.98 -5.66
N GLU A 63 4.39 -19.60 -4.50
CA GLU A 63 4.92 -20.96 -4.41
C GLU A 63 4.02 -21.97 -5.14
N THR A 64 2.70 -21.79 -5.06
CA THR A 64 1.71 -22.64 -5.74
C THR A 64 1.72 -22.43 -7.25
N ALA A 65 1.80 -21.18 -7.74
CA ALA A 65 1.79 -20.87 -9.17
C ALA A 65 3.02 -21.44 -9.92
N VAL A 66 4.19 -21.43 -9.26
CA VAL A 66 5.46 -21.96 -9.80
C VAL A 66 5.71 -23.43 -9.45
N GLY A 67 4.82 -24.05 -8.67
CA GLY A 67 4.94 -25.43 -8.21
C GLY A 67 4.85 -26.46 -9.35
N THR A 68 5.60 -27.55 -9.21
CA THR A 68 5.66 -28.62 -10.23
C THR A 68 4.43 -29.53 -10.25
N GLU A 69 3.70 -29.61 -9.13
CA GLU A 69 2.50 -30.45 -9.02
C GLU A 69 1.30 -29.86 -9.76
N ALA A 70 0.68 -30.65 -10.63
CA ALA A 70 -0.52 -30.27 -11.37
C ALA A 70 -1.78 -30.35 -10.51
N THR A 71 -2.02 -29.31 -9.71
CA THR A 71 -3.18 -29.19 -8.83
C THR A 71 -4.18 -28.15 -9.32
N GLU A 72 -5.41 -28.23 -8.83
CA GLU A 72 -6.44 -27.20 -9.01
C GLU A 72 -5.94 -25.85 -8.46
N ASP A 73 -5.36 -25.85 -7.27
CA ASP A 73 -4.80 -24.65 -6.64
C ASP A 73 -3.71 -24.00 -7.50
N ARG A 74 -2.86 -24.78 -8.17
CA ARG A 74 -1.87 -24.26 -9.13
C ARG A 74 -2.53 -23.55 -10.30
N VAL A 75 -3.56 -24.17 -10.91
CA VAL A 75 -4.27 -23.56 -12.04
C VAL A 75 -4.91 -22.24 -11.60
N VAL A 76 -5.53 -22.20 -10.42
CA VAL A 76 -6.12 -20.96 -9.91
C VAL A 76 -5.06 -19.90 -9.64
N ALA A 77 -3.97 -20.24 -8.96
CA ALA A 77 -2.88 -19.31 -8.69
C ALA A 77 -2.33 -18.71 -9.99
N GLN A 78 -2.04 -19.55 -11.00
CA GLN A 78 -1.57 -19.09 -12.31
C GLN A 78 -2.58 -18.15 -12.99
N LYS A 79 -3.87 -18.52 -13.00
CA LYS A 79 -4.93 -17.66 -13.56
C LYS A 79 -5.05 -16.31 -12.82
N LEU A 80 -4.89 -16.29 -11.49
CA LEU A 80 -4.88 -15.05 -10.71
C LEU A 80 -3.65 -14.18 -11.01
N PHE A 81 -2.46 -14.78 -11.14
CA PHE A 81 -1.26 -14.07 -11.59
C PHE A 81 -1.41 -13.55 -13.03
N THR A 82 -2.12 -14.26 -13.91
CA THR A 82 -2.47 -13.75 -15.23
C THR A 82 -3.43 -12.56 -15.13
N ALA A 83 -4.51 -12.69 -14.37
CA ALA A 83 -5.55 -11.67 -14.22
C ALA A 83 -5.03 -10.36 -13.61
N TRP A 84 -4.23 -10.45 -12.56
CA TRP A 84 -3.80 -9.30 -11.77
C TRP A 84 -2.40 -8.83 -12.08
N MET A 85 -1.49 -9.73 -12.48
CA MET A 85 -0.09 -9.37 -12.75
C MET A 85 0.30 -9.48 -14.23
N GLY A 86 -0.61 -9.93 -15.10
CA GLY A 86 -0.33 -10.09 -16.53
C GLY A 86 0.68 -11.19 -16.84
N VAL A 87 0.94 -12.11 -15.90
CA VAL A 87 1.92 -13.19 -16.07
C VAL A 87 1.27 -14.37 -16.77
N GLN A 88 1.78 -14.75 -17.93
CA GLN A 88 1.38 -15.98 -18.64
C GLN A 88 2.33 -17.13 -18.29
N PHE A 89 1.83 -18.37 -18.23
CA PHE A 89 2.60 -19.55 -17.84
C PHE A 89 2.65 -20.62 -18.93
N ASP A 90 3.83 -21.20 -19.15
CA ASP A 90 4.05 -22.38 -19.96
C ASP A 90 3.94 -23.60 -19.07
N ASN A 91 2.95 -24.43 -19.34
CA ASN A 91 2.71 -25.68 -18.62
C ASN A 91 3.16 -26.91 -19.43
N SER A 92 3.90 -26.73 -20.54
CA SER A 92 4.33 -27.82 -21.43
C SER A 92 5.55 -28.61 -20.93
N GLY A 93 6.26 -28.10 -19.92
CA GLY A 93 7.43 -28.72 -19.30
C GLY A 93 7.16 -29.37 -17.93
N ASP A 94 8.21 -29.93 -17.32
CA ASP A 94 8.15 -30.57 -15.99
C ASP A 94 7.88 -29.56 -14.84
N ALA A 95 8.20 -28.28 -15.07
CA ALA A 95 7.91 -27.18 -14.16
C ALA A 95 7.26 -26.03 -14.94
N PRO A 96 6.18 -25.43 -14.42
CA PRO A 96 5.60 -24.26 -15.04
C PRO A 96 6.57 -23.08 -15.00
N ALA A 97 6.60 -22.27 -16.07
CA ALA A 97 7.47 -21.11 -16.14
C ALA A 97 6.77 -19.92 -16.83
N PRO A 98 7.09 -18.67 -16.47
CA PRO A 98 6.56 -17.52 -17.18
C PRO A 98 6.89 -17.52 -18.68
N ILE A 99 5.91 -17.23 -19.54
CA ILE A 99 6.08 -17.17 -21.01
C ILE A 99 6.55 -15.79 -21.44
N GLY A 100 7.68 -15.77 -22.14
CA GLY A 100 8.17 -14.56 -22.79
C GLY A 100 8.79 -13.55 -21.84
N LYS A 101 9.42 -12.53 -22.42
CA LYS A 101 10.22 -11.55 -21.67
C LYS A 101 9.37 -10.77 -20.66
N PHE A 102 8.16 -10.35 -21.04
CA PHE A 102 7.30 -9.55 -20.17
C PHE A 102 6.83 -10.33 -18.93
N SER A 103 6.27 -11.53 -19.10
CA SER A 103 5.83 -12.36 -17.96
C SER A 103 7.00 -12.69 -17.03
N GLY A 104 8.18 -12.98 -17.58
CA GLY A 104 9.38 -13.21 -16.78
C GLY A 104 9.82 -11.97 -15.99
N SER A 105 9.83 -10.79 -16.61
CA SER A 105 10.13 -9.53 -15.92
C SER A 105 9.09 -9.17 -14.87
N TYR A 106 7.80 -9.43 -15.13
CA TYR A 106 6.74 -9.17 -14.16
C TYR A 106 6.81 -10.10 -12.96
N MET A 107 7.10 -11.39 -13.17
CA MET A 107 7.28 -12.33 -12.07
C MET A 107 8.49 -11.96 -11.21
N ALA A 108 9.62 -11.58 -11.84
CA ALA A 108 10.81 -11.16 -11.10
C ALA A 108 10.57 -9.87 -10.29
N ALA A 109 9.85 -8.89 -10.85
CA ALA A 109 9.48 -7.67 -10.14
C ALA A 109 8.49 -7.94 -8.99
N PHE A 110 7.56 -8.89 -9.17
CA PHE A 110 6.70 -9.34 -8.09
C PHE A 110 7.52 -9.93 -6.94
N GLU A 111 8.44 -10.86 -7.22
CA GLU A 111 9.31 -11.50 -6.22
C GLU A 111 10.16 -10.46 -5.48
N GLU A 112 10.82 -9.54 -6.19
CA GLU A 112 11.64 -8.49 -5.56
C GLU A 112 10.82 -7.60 -4.62
N ASN A 113 9.61 -7.17 -5.04
CA ASN A 113 8.75 -6.33 -4.21
C ASN A 113 8.19 -7.13 -3.02
N PHE A 114 7.80 -8.39 -3.25
CA PHE A 114 7.22 -9.26 -2.23
C PHE A 114 8.23 -9.62 -1.14
N ASP A 115 9.47 -9.92 -1.50
CA ASP A 115 10.54 -10.25 -0.53
C ASP A 115 10.73 -9.12 0.49
N VAL A 116 10.67 -7.87 0.04
CA VAL A 116 10.79 -6.70 0.92
C VAL A 116 9.56 -6.56 1.83
N LEU A 117 8.35 -6.78 1.31
CA LEU A 117 7.14 -6.75 2.12
C LEU A 117 7.12 -7.88 3.16
N GLU A 118 7.53 -9.10 2.76
CA GLU A 118 7.63 -10.25 3.65
C GLU A 118 8.66 -9.98 4.76
N GLN A 119 9.83 -9.42 4.42
CA GLN A 119 10.82 -8.99 5.41
C GLN A 119 10.23 -7.97 6.39
N PHE A 120 9.54 -6.94 5.89
CA PHE A 120 8.93 -5.92 6.74
C PHE A 120 7.93 -6.51 7.73
N VAL A 121 7.05 -7.39 7.28
CA VAL A 121 6.06 -8.04 8.16
C VAL A 121 6.70 -8.99 9.17
N LEU A 122 7.81 -9.65 8.81
CA LEU A 122 8.49 -10.60 9.68
C LEU A 122 9.42 -9.96 10.71
N SER A 123 10.02 -8.80 10.42
CA SER A 123 11.04 -8.18 11.29
C SER A 123 10.90 -6.69 11.51
N GLY A 124 9.99 -6.00 10.81
CA GLY A 124 9.90 -4.54 10.77
C GLY A 124 10.98 -3.88 9.91
N GLU A 125 11.87 -4.66 9.30
CA GLU A 125 12.96 -4.13 8.48
C GLU A 125 12.53 -3.93 7.02
N TYR A 126 12.91 -2.79 6.45
CA TYR A 126 12.71 -2.49 5.03
C TYR A 126 13.76 -1.46 4.58
N PRO A 127 14.00 -1.29 3.27
CA PRO A 127 14.89 -0.26 2.75
C PRO A 127 14.36 1.14 3.14
N SER A 128 14.99 1.75 4.14
CA SER A 128 14.67 3.11 4.62
C SER A 128 15.91 3.84 5.11
N TRP A 129 15.81 5.18 5.21
CA TRP A 129 16.83 6.03 5.83
C TRP A 129 16.76 6.02 7.36
N LYS A 130 15.55 5.86 7.92
CA LYS A 130 15.32 5.88 9.37
C LYS A 130 14.17 4.93 9.71
N THR A 131 14.43 3.99 10.61
CA THR A 131 13.47 3.00 11.08
C THR A 131 13.27 3.10 12.61
N PRO A 132 12.14 2.62 13.14
CA PRO A 132 10.94 2.16 12.42
C PRO A 132 10.18 3.31 11.73
N ALA A 133 9.30 2.98 10.79
CA ALA A 133 8.38 3.95 10.21
C ALA A 133 7.43 4.50 11.28
N LYS A 134 6.93 5.72 11.09
CA LYS A 134 5.91 6.32 11.96
C LYS A 134 4.52 5.99 11.46
N LEU A 135 3.61 5.62 12.37
CA LEU A 135 2.21 5.38 12.04
C LEU A 135 1.31 6.39 12.76
N PHE A 136 0.45 7.05 11.97
CA PHE A 136 -0.59 7.94 12.46
C PHE A 136 -1.96 7.41 12.03
N CYS A 137 -2.98 7.62 12.87
CA CYS A 137 -4.36 7.18 12.63
C CYS A 137 -5.37 8.32 12.56
N ASP A 138 -4.88 9.55 12.39
CA ASP A 138 -5.65 10.77 12.19
C ASP A 138 -4.72 11.85 11.61
N ASN A 139 -5.27 13.02 11.28
CA ASN A 139 -4.47 14.18 10.91
C ASN A 139 -3.34 14.41 11.93
N PHE A 140 -2.11 14.48 11.43
CA PHE A 140 -0.91 14.56 12.27
C PHE A 140 -0.20 15.92 12.19
N GLY A 141 -0.65 16.81 11.29
CA GLY A 141 -0.04 18.11 11.10
C GLY A 141 -1.05 19.16 10.64
N ASP A 142 -0.70 20.41 10.90
CA ASP A 142 -1.50 21.58 10.54
C ASP A 142 -1.10 22.07 9.15
N TRP A 143 -2.09 22.40 8.32
CA TRP A 143 -1.85 22.96 6.99
C TRP A 143 -1.43 24.43 7.07
N PHE A 144 -0.41 24.80 6.28
CA PHE A 144 0.03 26.18 6.06
C PHE A 144 0.01 26.54 4.56
N ASP A 145 -0.16 27.82 4.26
CA ASP A 145 0.10 28.35 2.92
C ASP A 145 1.60 28.58 2.71
N TRP A 146 2.09 28.47 1.47
CA TRP A 146 3.50 28.71 1.14
C TRP A 146 3.98 30.11 1.57
N THR A 147 3.07 31.09 1.59
CA THR A 147 3.35 32.47 2.00
C THR A 147 3.31 32.69 3.52
N ASP A 148 2.94 31.67 4.30
CA ASP A 148 2.96 31.77 5.76
C ASP A 148 4.39 31.78 6.28
N GLN A 149 4.56 32.29 7.51
CA GLN A 149 5.87 32.36 8.16
C GLN A 149 6.39 30.95 8.48
N ALA A 150 7.64 30.67 8.07
CA ALA A 150 8.30 29.40 8.35
C ALA A 150 8.55 29.21 9.85
N LEU A 151 8.54 27.95 10.28
CA LEU A 151 8.81 27.56 11.66
C LEU A 151 10.12 26.77 11.72
N ASP A 152 10.91 27.01 12.77
CA ASP A 152 12.09 26.22 13.11
C ASP A 152 11.71 24.91 13.82
N ALA A 153 12.68 24.03 14.08
CA ALA A 153 12.46 22.75 14.75
C ALA A 153 11.86 22.86 16.17
N SER A 154 11.90 24.04 16.79
CA SER A 154 11.27 24.33 18.09
C SER A 154 9.84 24.89 17.95
N GLY A 155 9.33 25.00 16.73
CA GLY A 155 8.04 25.60 16.41
C GLY A 155 8.02 27.12 16.49
N LYS A 156 9.19 27.78 16.47
CA LYS A 156 9.27 29.24 16.52
C LYS A 156 9.36 29.83 15.13
N PRO A 157 8.82 31.03 14.92
CA PRO A 157 8.93 31.69 13.63
C PRO A 157 10.38 32.01 13.27
N VAL A 158 10.73 31.77 12.02
CA VAL A 158 12.07 32.01 11.50
C VAL A 158 12.16 33.46 11.02
N GLU A 159 13.18 34.17 11.48
CA GLU A 159 13.42 35.57 11.14
C GLU A 159 14.89 35.79 10.79
N LEU A 160 15.13 36.55 9.72
CA LEU A 160 16.45 37.02 9.34
C LEU A 160 16.47 38.55 9.43
N ASN A 161 17.25 39.08 10.38
CA ASN A 161 17.32 40.52 10.69
C ASN A 161 15.97 41.18 10.99
N GLY A 162 15.06 40.46 11.65
CA GLY A 162 13.72 40.94 11.96
C GLY A 162 12.77 40.97 10.76
N VAL A 163 13.15 40.32 9.65
CA VAL A 163 12.25 39.98 8.54
C VAL A 163 11.80 38.54 8.71
N ALA A 164 10.49 38.34 8.83
CA ALA A 164 9.87 37.02 8.82
C ALA A 164 10.15 36.31 7.49
N LEU A 165 10.74 35.12 7.53
CA LEU A 165 10.92 34.28 6.36
C LEU A 165 9.68 33.41 6.13
N THR A 166 9.25 33.30 4.88
CA THR A 166 8.12 32.44 4.51
C THR A 166 8.56 30.99 4.33
N ILE A 167 7.59 30.07 4.33
CA ILE A 167 7.85 28.67 3.96
C ILE A 167 8.40 28.59 2.53
N GLU A 168 7.88 29.41 1.61
CA GLU A 168 8.39 29.52 0.25
C GLU A 168 9.88 29.93 0.22
N ASP A 169 10.28 30.94 0.99
CA ASP A 169 11.67 31.40 1.05
C ASP A 169 12.60 30.31 1.59
N MET A 170 12.16 29.57 2.62
CA MET A 170 12.98 28.55 3.28
C MET A 170 13.09 27.28 2.45
N PHE A 171 12.01 26.86 1.81
CA PHE A 171 11.90 25.56 1.13
C PHE A 171 11.86 25.72 -0.39
N GLU A 172 12.59 26.69 -0.95
CA GLU A 172 12.65 26.95 -2.40
C GLU A 172 13.11 25.71 -3.18
N GLN A 173 14.16 25.02 -2.71
CA GLN A 173 14.69 23.79 -3.32
C GLN A 173 13.64 22.67 -3.42
N VAL A 174 12.69 22.71 -2.51
CA VAL A 174 11.60 21.75 -2.44
C VAL A 174 10.55 22.12 -3.49
N ARG A 175 10.20 23.42 -3.61
CA ARG A 175 9.33 23.94 -4.68
C ARG A 175 9.87 23.74 -6.10
N GLU A 176 11.17 23.81 -6.29
CA GLU A 176 11.79 23.68 -7.62
C GLU A 176 11.76 22.27 -8.20
N GLN A 177 11.30 21.26 -7.45
CA GLN A 177 11.15 19.89 -7.93
C GLN A 177 9.95 19.75 -8.89
N ASP A 178 10.06 18.91 -9.91
CA ASP A 178 8.96 18.73 -10.88
C ASP A 178 7.66 18.23 -10.21
N GLY A 179 6.57 18.96 -10.45
CA GLY A 179 5.25 18.67 -9.86
C GLY A 179 5.03 19.26 -8.46
N TYR A 180 5.90 20.17 -7.99
CA TYR A 180 5.77 20.73 -6.65
C TYR A 180 4.66 21.75 -6.43
N ASP A 181 4.21 22.45 -7.48
CA ASP A 181 3.03 23.33 -7.40
C ASP A 181 1.79 22.60 -6.84
N ALA A 182 1.77 21.27 -6.95
CA ALA A 182 0.74 20.46 -6.36
C ALA A 182 0.90 20.31 -4.84
N HIS A 183 2.10 20.23 -4.26
CA HIS A 183 2.31 19.87 -2.84
C HIS A 183 1.96 21.00 -1.86
N ARG A 184 1.61 20.63 -0.63
CA ARG A 184 1.27 21.59 0.44
C ARG A 184 2.12 21.36 1.69
N PRO A 185 2.56 22.41 2.38
CA PRO A 185 3.28 22.27 3.63
C PRO A 185 2.33 21.94 4.78
N TYR A 186 2.65 20.88 5.52
CA TYR A 186 2.03 20.54 6.78
C TYR A 186 3.07 20.55 7.89
N TRP A 187 2.80 21.30 8.95
CA TRP A 187 3.66 21.36 10.12
C TRP A 187 3.27 20.26 11.11
N VAL A 188 4.22 19.39 11.44
CA VAL A 188 4.06 18.32 12.42
C VAL A 188 4.69 18.77 13.72
N SER A 189 3.91 19.41 14.57
CA SER A 189 4.39 20.06 15.80
C SER A 189 5.15 19.12 16.74
N ASP A 190 4.67 17.88 16.88
CA ASP A 190 5.31 16.86 17.74
C ASP A 190 6.67 16.40 17.22
N LEU A 191 6.92 16.56 15.92
CA LEU A 191 8.19 16.19 15.28
C LEU A 191 9.07 17.42 15.00
N GLY A 192 8.54 18.63 15.09
CA GLY A 192 9.27 19.85 14.76
C GLY A 192 9.67 19.93 13.28
N VAL A 193 8.84 19.42 12.37
CA VAL A 193 9.19 19.39 10.93
C VAL A 193 8.01 19.71 10.02
N TYR A 194 8.33 20.17 8.80
CA TYR A 194 7.38 20.21 7.69
C TYR A 194 7.41 18.90 6.91
N VAL A 195 6.22 18.42 6.55
CA VAL A 195 6.04 17.40 5.51
C VAL A 195 5.28 17.99 4.34
N PHE A 196 5.51 17.45 3.16
CA PHE A 196 4.96 17.98 1.93
C PHE A 196 4.32 16.88 1.09
N PRO A 197 3.19 16.30 1.52
CA PRO A 197 2.44 15.37 0.70
C PRO A 197 1.81 16.07 -0.50
N ARG A 198 1.52 15.31 -1.56
CA ARG A 198 0.60 15.78 -2.60
C ARG A 198 -0.80 15.88 -1.99
N PRO A 199 -1.44 17.05 -2.02
CA PRO A 199 -2.75 17.23 -1.43
C PRO A 199 -3.75 16.37 -2.19
N THR A 200 -4.49 15.59 -1.42
CA THR A 200 -5.75 15.00 -1.87
C THR A 200 -6.91 15.95 -1.56
N SER A 201 -6.74 16.90 -0.62
CA SER A 201 -7.78 17.82 -0.16
C SER A 201 -7.33 19.30 -0.21
N THR A 202 -8.30 20.20 0.00
CA THR A 202 -8.05 21.65 0.12
C THR A 202 -7.84 22.11 1.56
N GLY A 203 -7.61 21.18 2.50
CA GLY A 203 -7.53 21.45 3.93
C GLY A 203 -6.77 20.34 4.66
N ASP A 204 -7.40 19.76 5.67
CA ASP A 204 -6.89 18.61 6.43
C ASP A 204 -6.48 17.42 5.53
N LEU A 205 -5.39 16.71 5.85
CA LEU A 205 -4.93 15.54 5.09
C LEU A 205 -6.00 14.45 4.96
N CYS A 206 -6.71 14.18 6.05
CA CYS A 206 -7.83 13.23 6.11
C CYS A 206 -9.19 13.85 5.75
N GLY A 207 -9.21 15.12 5.36
CA GLY A 207 -10.42 15.82 4.95
C GLY A 207 -10.96 15.35 3.59
N GLN A 208 -12.17 15.80 3.24
CA GLN A 208 -12.77 15.52 1.94
C GLN A 208 -11.94 16.16 0.79
N SER A 209 -11.59 15.36 -0.20
CA SER A 209 -10.99 15.83 -1.45
C SER A 209 -11.95 16.66 -2.29
N SER A 210 -11.40 17.44 -3.22
CA SER A 210 -12.16 18.09 -4.30
C SER A 210 -12.78 17.03 -5.22
N GLY A 211 -13.98 16.56 -4.85
CA GLY A 211 -14.66 15.44 -5.50
C GLY A 211 -15.48 14.56 -4.57
N GLY A 212 -15.50 14.85 -3.26
CA GLY A 212 -16.33 14.15 -2.28
C GLY A 212 -15.80 12.79 -1.84
N LYS A 213 -14.58 12.42 -2.27
CA LYS A 213 -13.88 11.22 -1.78
C LYS A 213 -12.99 11.61 -0.60
N THR A 214 -12.99 10.83 0.47
CA THR A 214 -12.11 11.01 1.61
C THR A 214 -10.84 10.19 1.42
N LEU A 215 -9.71 10.71 1.90
CA LEU A 215 -8.47 9.95 1.95
C LEU A 215 -8.63 8.84 2.99
N GLN A 216 -8.29 7.60 2.63
CA GLN A 216 -8.30 6.47 3.57
C GLN A 216 -6.92 6.25 4.17
N GLY A 217 -5.87 6.29 3.34
CA GLY A 217 -4.50 6.23 3.80
C GLY A 217 -3.56 6.99 2.87
N VAL A 218 -2.35 7.23 3.35
CA VAL A 218 -1.22 7.69 2.52
C VAL A 218 0.10 7.33 3.20
N SER A 219 1.02 6.79 2.42
CA SER A 219 2.42 6.70 2.78
C SER A 219 3.21 7.93 2.28
N ILE A 220 4.07 8.48 3.12
CA ILE A 220 4.90 9.66 2.84
C ILE A 220 6.38 9.27 3.10
N PRO A 221 7.28 9.46 2.12
CA PRO A 221 8.69 9.16 2.32
C PRO A 221 9.32 10.15 3.30
N GLY A 222 10.18 9.63 4.17
CA GLY A 222 11.01 10.41 5.07
C GLY A 222 12.21 11.05 4.35
N TYR A 223 13.14 11.59 5.13
CA TYR A 223 14.36 12.20 4.61
C TYR A 223 15.51 12.16 5.62
N TRP A 224 16.73 12.24 5.11
CA TRP A 224 17.95 12.31 5.93
C TRP A 224 18.09 13.69 6.59
N GLN A 225 18.73 13.75 7.76
CA GLN A 225 19.05 15.02 8.44
C GLN A 225 19.73 16.00 7.47
N GLY A 226 19.40 17.28 7.57
CA GLY A 226 19.88 18.24 6.60
C GLY A 226 19.62 19.66 7.03
N TYR A 227 19.62 20.55 6.04
CA TYR A 227 19.30 21.93 6.27
C TYR A 227 18.63 22.54 5.05
N TYR A 228 17.76 23.50 5.32
CA TYR A 228 17.21 24.41 4.33
C TYR A 228 17.86 25.78 4.49
N GLN A 229 18.10 26.44 3.37
CA GLN A 229 18.76 27.74 3.33
C GLN A 229 17.91 28.74 2.55
N ALA A 230 17.67 29.89 3.17
CA ALA A 230 17.08 31.04 2.51
C ALA A 230 18.10 32.16 2.48
N THR A 231 18.22 32.85 1.34
CA THR A 231 19.06 34.06 1.23
C THR A 231 18.20 35.26 0.92
N VAL A 232 18.11 36.21 1.86
CA VAL A 232 17.35 37.45 1.69
C VAL A 232 18.30 38.64 1.79
N ASN A 233 18.29 39.50 0.77
CA ASN A 233 19.15 40.69 0.68
C ASN A 233 20.67 40.40 0.83
N GLY A 234 21.12 39.21 0.44
CA GLY A 234 22.53 38.81 0.49
C GLY A 234 23.00 38.24 1.83
N GLU A 235 22.09 38.05 2.79
CA GLU A 235 22.34 37.32 4.03
C GLU A 235 21.58 35.99 3.99
N THR A 236 22.17 34.95 4.60
CA THR A 236 21.65 33.57 4.53
C THR A 236 21.25 33.09 5.92
N GLU A 237 20.01 32.64 6.04
CA GLU A 237 19.51 31.91 7.21
C GLU A 237 19.51 30.41 6.91
N THR A 238 19.81 29.59 7.91
CA THR A 238 19.83 28.11 7.78
C THR A 238 18.95 27.49 8.85
N ILE A 239 17.98 26.68 8.45
CA ILE A 239 17.22 25.82 9.35
C ILE A 239 17.76 24.41 9.22
N GLU A 240 18.40 23.92 10.27
CA GLU A 240 18.76 22.51 10.38
C GLU A 240 17.53 21.69 10.76
N TYR A 241 17.41 20.49 10.21
CA TYR A 241 16.35 19.55 10.54
C TYR A 241 16.93 18.15 10.74
N ASP A 242 16.35 17.44 11.71
CA ASP A 242 16.70 16.05 11.99
C ASP A 242 16.15 15.11 10.91
N ASP A 243 16.66 13.88 10.90
CA ASP A 243 16.16 12.82 10.02
C ASP A 243 14.69 12.50 10.34
N LEU A 244 13.87 12.40 9.28
CA LEU A 244 12.47 12.01 9.37
C LEU A 244 12.31 10.57 8.89
N ALA A 245 11.69 9.73 9.72
CA ALA A 245 11.30 8.37 9.32
C ALA A 245 10.17 8.43 8.29
N ASP A 246 10.04 7.40 7.47
CA ASP A 246 8.87 7.28 6.59
C ASP A 246 7.59 7.25 7.43
N ILE A 247 6.50 7.77 6.86
CA ILE A 247 5.23 7.91 7.55
C ILE A 247 4.17 7.10 6.82
N VAL A 248 3.36 6.37 7.58
CA VAL A 248 2.06 5.87 7.14
C VAL A 248 0.99 6.64 7.92
N LEU A 249 0.04 7.22 7.19
CA LEU A 249 -1.16 7.81 7.76
C LEU A 249 -2.35 6.94 7.36
N LEU A 250 -3.09 6.42 8.34
CA LEU A 250 -4.42 5.87 8.14
C LEU A 250 -5.44 6.89 8.64
N CYS A 251 -6.25 7.43 7.75
CA CYS A 251 -7.29 8.37 8.12
C CYS A 251 -8.46 7.68 8.85
N PRO A 252 -9.28 8.44 9.60
CA PRO A 252 -10.43 7.89 10.34
C PRO A 252 -11.35 7.00 9.49
N ASP A 253 -11.50 7.33 8.20
CA ASP A 253 -12.33 6.56 7.27
C ASP A 253 -11.82 5.15 6.98
N SER A 254 -10.54 4.85 7.22
CA SER A 254 -10.01 3.48 7.22
C SER A 254 -10.54 2.63 8.36
N PHE A 255 -11.10 3.25 9.39
CA PHE A 255 -11.60 2.56 10.59
C PHE A 255 -13.11 2.69 10.74
N ASP A 256 -13.65 3.85 10.40
CA ASP A 256 -14.96 4.32 10.89
C ASP A 256 -15.97 4.58 9.75
N SER A 257 -15.55 4.61 8.47
CA SER A 257 -16.47 4.90 7.35
C SER A 257 -17.45 3.76 7.06
N GLU A 258 -18.73 4.08 6.89
CA GLU A 258 -19.78 3.12 6.50
C GLU A 258 -19.81 2.80 4.98
N VAL A 259 -19.00 3.48 4.14
CA VAL A 259 -19.05 3.37 2.66
C VAL A 259 -17.64 3.52 2.04
N PRO A 260 -17.25 2.73 1.02
CA PRO A 260 -18.01 1.65 0.36
C PRO A 260 -17.86 0.28 1.06
N TRP A 261 -16.87 0.13 1.94
CA TRP A 261 -16.49 -1.16 2.51
C TRP A 261 -17.32 -1.48 3.77
N GLN A 262 -18.25 -2.42 3.60
CA GLN A 262 -19.08 -2.93 4.70
C GLN A 262 -18.30 -3.82 5.68
N TYR A 263 -17.15 -4.32 5.26
CA TYR A 263 -16.35 -5.30 5.99
C TYR A 263 -15.09 -4.64 6.55
N GLU A 264 -14.84 -4.81 7.84
CA GLU A 264 -13.66 -4.24 8.48
C GLU A 264 -12.43 -5.13 8.21
N THR A 265 -12.63 -6.45 8.31
CA THR A 265 -11.57 -7.46 8.28
C THR A 265 -11.89 -8.63 7.33
N LEU A 266 -10.88 -9.47 7.04
CA LEU A 266 -11.06 -10.75 6.34
C LEU A 266 -11.97 -11.69 7.12
N ALA A 267 -11.95 -11.62 8.45
CA ALA A 267 -12.83 -12.42 9.31
C ALA A 267 -14.31 -12.12 9.04
N ASP A 268 -14.68 -10.87 8.76
CA ASP A 268 -16.06 -10.50 8.42
C ASP A 268 -16.52 -11.16 7.12
N LEU A 269 -15.61 -11.25 6.14
CA LEU A 269 -15.85 -11.89 4.85
C LEU A 269 -16.03 -13.41 4.98
N SER A 270 -15.45 -14.05 5.99
CA SER A 270 -15.54 -15.50 6.19
C SER A 270 -17.00 -16.00 6.31
N THR A 271 -17.90 -15.15 6.80
CA THR A 271 -19.33 -15.47 6.96
C THR A 271 -20.18 -15.14 5.73
N LEU A 272 -19.64 -14.36 4.79
CA LEU A 272 -20.34 -13.93 3.58
C LEU A 272 -20.55 -15.09 2.61
N SER A 273 -21.78 -15.26 2.12
CA SER A 273 -22.07 -16.15 1.00
C SER A 273 -21.78 -15.40 -0.30
N ILE A 274 -20.85 -15.94 -1.10
CA ILE A 274 -20.45 -15.32 -2.36
C ILE A 274 -21.34 -15.87 -3.48
N GLY A 275 -22.22 -15.02 -4.01
CA GLY A 275 -23.05 -15.30 -5.19
C GLY A 275 -22.54 -14.55 -6.43
N GLU A 276 -23.00 -14.95 -7.61
CA GLU A 276 -22.53 -14.46 -8.93
C GLU A 276 -22.64 -12.95 -9.14
N GLU A 277 -23.52 -12.26 -8.40
CA GLU A 277 -23.75 -10.81 -8.53
C GLU A 277 -22.77 -9.95 -7.72
N ILE A 278 -21.97 -10.55 -6.83
CA ILE A 278 -21.06 -9.81 -5.94
C ILE A 278 -19.81 -9.38 -6.71
N SER A 279 -19.45 -8.10 -6.70
CA SER A 279 -18.15 -7.66 -7.23
C SER A 279 -17.05 -7.79 -6.18
N LEU A 280 -15.82 -8.08 -6.60
CA LEU A 280 -14.63 -7.97 -5.74
C LEU A 280 -14.52 -6.59 -5.09
N TYR A 281 -14.85 -5.53 -5.85
CA TYR A 281 -14.88 -4.15 -5.35
C TYR A 281 -15.97 -3.89 -4.30
N ASP A 282 -16.91 -4.80 -4.06
CA ASP A 282 -17.92 -4.62 -3.00
C ASP A 282 -17.56 -5.40 -1.74
N VAL A 283 -16.51 -6.24 -1.80
CA VAL A 283 -16.12 -7.17 -0.73
C VAL A 283 -14.66 -7.03 -0.30
N MET A 284 -13.98 -5.93 -0.66
CA MET A 284 -12.68 -5.65 -0.04
C MET A 284 -12.89 -5.25 1.43
N PRO A 285 -12.10 -5.80 2.35
CA PRO A 285 -12.12 -5.38 3.74
C PRO A 285 -11.36 -4.06 3.90
N ARG A 286 -11.69 -3.24 4.92
CA ARG A 286 -10.92 -2.01 5.21
C ARG A 286 -9.46 -2.28 5.55
N SER A 287 -9.13 -3.48 6.04
CA SER A 287 -7.74 -3.92 6.23
C SER A 287 -6.90 -3.90 4.96
N SER A 288 -7.53 -3.91 3.78
CA SER A 288 -6.82 -3.73 2.51
C SER A 288 -6.17 -2.36 2.37
N THR A 289 -6.65 -1.32 3.08
CA THR A 289 -6.03 0.01 3.04
C THR A 289 -4.66 0.01 3.70
N LEU A 290 -4.50 -0.58 4.90
CA LEU A 290 -3.17 -0.71 5.51
C LEU A 290 -2.27 -1.53 4.59
N PHE A 291 -2.74 -2.68 4.10
CA PHE A 291 -1.99 -3.53 3.19
C PHE A 291 -1.53 -2.78 1.92
N HIS A 292 -2.40 -1.96 1.34
CA HIS A 292 -2.10 -1.08 0.21
C HIS A 292 -0.97 -0.10 0.57
N GLU A 293 -1.11 0.65 1.66
CA GLU A 293 -0.11 1.65 2.06
C GLU A 293 1.26 1.04 2.39
N LEU A 294 1.32 -0.20 2.86
CA LEU A 294 2.59 -0.90 3.09
C LEU A 294 3.38 -1.12 1.80
N TRP A 295 2.72 -1.42 0.68
CA TRP A 295 3.41 -1.53 -0.61
C TRP A 295 4.08 -0.22 -1.03
N HIS A 296 3.42 0.92 -0.79
CA HIS A 296 4.07 2.21 -1.01
C HIS A 296 5.26 2.43 -0.08
N LEU A 297 5.08 2.15 1.22
CA LEU A 297 6.10 2.32 2.25
C LEU A 297 7.38 1.55 1.89
N ILE A 298 7.25 0.25 1.68
CA ILE A 298 8.39 -0.66 1.52
C ILE A 298 9.12 -0.46 0.19
N THR A 299 8.46 0.13 -0.82
CA THR A 299 9.06 0.37 -2.13
C THR A 299 9.58 1.79 -2.35
N PHE A 300 9.43 2.72 -1.39
CA PHE A 300 9.88 4.11 -1.56
C PHE A 300 11.34 4.24 -1.97
N TRP A 301 12.19 3.44 -1.37
CA TRP A 301 13.64 3.57 -1.54
C TRP A 301 14.22 2.45 -2.41
N MET A 302 13.37 1.58 -2.97
CA MET A 302 13.79 0.53 -3.89
C MET A 302 14.29 1.11 -5.22
N GLY A 303 15.36 0.51 -5.74
CA GLY A 303 16.02 0.96 -6.97
C GLY A 303 16.83 2.25 -6.83
N LYS A 304 16.95 2.85 -5.63
CA LYS A 304 17.75 4.06 -5.42
C LYS A 304 19.25 3.77 -5.43
N LYS A 305 19.91 4.09 -6.54
CA LYS A 305 21.31 4.52 -6.54
C LYS A 305 21.32 6.04 -6.33
N ILE A 306 22.28 6.56 -5.58
CA ILE A 306 22.35 7.97 -5.09
C ILE A 306 22.18 9.05 -6.19
N GLU A 307 22.26 8.70 -7.48
CA GLU A 307 22.19 9.61 -8.63
C GLU A 307 21.13 9.22 -9.69
N GLU A 308 20.31 8.18 -9.46
CA GLU A 308 19.28 7.74 -10.42
C GLU A 308 17.86 8.01 -9.91
N PRO A 309 16.89 8.31 -10.81
CA PRO A 309 15.49 8.47 -10.43
C PRO A 309 14.92 7.19 -9.81
N MET A 310 13.92 7.35 -8.93
CA MET A 310 13.23 6.24 -8.28
C MET A 310 12.57 5.33 -9.32
N THR A 311 13.17 4.16 -9.59
CA THR A 311 12.72 3.23 -10.64
C THR A 311 11.99 2.00 -10.10
N GLY A 312 11.90 1.83 -8.78
CA GLY A 312 11.25 0.69 -8.11
C GLY A 312 10.02 1.03 -7.25
N ARG A 313 9.63 2.30 -7.13
CA ARG A 313 8.47 2.69 -6.30
C ARG A 313 7.16 2.22 -6.95
N LEU A 314 6.35 1.52 -6.16
CA LEU A 314 4.96 1.25 -6.54
C LEU A 314 4.11 2.50 -6.39
N THR A 315 3.19 2.68 -7.34
CA THR A 315 2.36 3.87 -7.49
C THR A 315 0.88 3.51 -7.63
N ASP A 316 0.05 4.54 -7.57
CA ASP A 316 -1.40 4.42 -7.80
C ASP A 316 -1.74 4.79 -9.23
N HIS A 317 -1.56 3.85 -10.14
CA HIS A 317 -2.03 4.03 -11.51
C HIS A 317 -3.55 3.98 -11.56
N LYS A 318 -4.16 2.95 -10.94
CA LYS A 318 -5.59 2.64 -11.00
C LYS A 318 -6.07 1.91 -9.75
N TYR A 319 -7.31 2.18 -9.34
CA TYR A 319 -7.96 1.53 -8.20
C TYR A 319 -9.14 0.63 -8.60
N LEU A 320 -9.84 0.95 -9.70
CA LEU A 320 -11.01 0.18 -10.11
C LEU A 320 -10.59 -1.19 -10.63
N VAL A 321 -11.35 -2.24 -10.27
CA VAL A 321 -11.07 -3.62 -10.67
C VAL A 321 -10.85 -3.76 -12.16
N GLN A 322 -11.75 -3.22 -12.99
CA GLN A 322 -11.64 -3.33 -14.45
C GLN A 322 -10.39 -2.63 -14.98
N ASP A 323 -10.03 -1.47 -14.42
CA ASP A 323 -8.84 -0.75 -14.84
C ASP A 323 -7.55 -1.50 -14.47
N CYS A 324 -7.53 -2.17 -13.32
CA CYS A 324 -6.39 -3.00 -12.88
C CYS A 324 -6.21 -4.24 -13.77
N ILE A 325 -7.31 -4.87 -14.18
CA ILE A 325 -7.30 -5.97 -15.15
C ILE A 325 -6.81 -5.46 -16.51
N VAL A 326 -7.28 -4.30 -16.96
CA VAL A 326 -6.83 -3.70 -18.23
C VAL A 326 -5.33 -3.42 -18.20
N ILE A 327 -4.77 -2.93 -17.08
CA ILE A 327 -3.32 -2.79 -16.92
C ILE A 327 -2.62 -4.15 -17.09
N ALA A 328 -3.13 -5.22 -16.46
CA ALA A 328 -2.56 -6.55 -16.54
C ALA A 328 -2.56 -7.13 -17.97
N THR A 329 -3.55 -6.78 -18.81
CA THR A 329 -3.57 -7.17 -20.23
C THR A 329 -2.54 -6.46 -21.11
N GLY A 330 -1.86 -5.43 -20.60
CA GLY A 330 -0.84 -4.67 -21.34
C GLY A 330 -1.41 -3.66 -22.33
N TRP A 331 -2.67 -3.21 -22.14
CA TRP A 331 -3.29 -2.23 -23.03
C TRP A 331 -2.63 -0.84 -22.92
N TYR A 332 -2.11 -0.48 -21.74
CA TYR A 332 -1.37 0.76 -21.56
C TYR A 332 0.12 0.56 -21.88
N SER A 333 0.70 1.45 -22.69
CA SER A 333 2.11 1.36 -23.08
C SER A 333 3.09 1.85 -22.01
N ASN A 334 2.61 2.54 -20.97
CA ASN A 334 3.41 3.20 -19.95
C ASN A 334 2.96 2.89 -18.51
N MET A 335 2.07 1.91 -18.33
CA MET A 335 1.61 1.45 -17.02
C MET A 335 1.75 -0.06 -16.97
N HIS A 336 2.39 -0.57 -15.94
CA HIS A 336 2.61 -2.00 -15.75
C HIS A 336 1.92 -2.47 -14.46
N PRO A 337 1.36 -3.69 -14.44
CA PRO A 337 0.64 -4.18 -13.26
C PRO A 337 1.55 -4.29 -12.03
N VAL A 338 2.81 -4.67 -12.24
CA VAL A 338 3.85 -4.71 -11.21
C VAL A 338 4.30 -3.34 -10.70
N GLN A 339 3.73 -2.24 -11.21
CA GLN A 339 3.97 -0.89 -10.72
C GLN A 339 2.74 -0.30 -10.01
N ASN A 340 1.59 -0.99 -10.06
CA ASN A 340 0.35 -0.54 -9.47
C ASN A 340 0.09 -1.29 -8.15
N VAL A 341 0.02 -0.59 -7.03
CA VAL A 341 -0.20 -1.23 -5.72
C VAL A 341 -1.49 -2.04 -5.70
N GLU A 342 -2.57 -1.51 -6.25
CA GLU A 342 -3.88 -2.16 -6.19
C GLU A 342 -3.89 -3.55 -6.85
N ASN A 343 -3.05 -3.80 -7.85
CA ASN A 343 -2.92 -5.13 -8.47
C ASN A 343 -2.38 -6.18 -7.46
N TYR A 344 -1.47 -5.80 -6.57
CA TYR A 344 -0.99 -6.67 -5.49
C TYR A 344 -2.09 -6.93 -4.44
N VAL A 345 -2.87 -5.90 -4.10
CA VAL A 345 -4.00 -5.99 -3.17
C VAL A 345 -5.05 -6.96 -3.71
N TYR A 346 -5.47 -6.82 -4.97
CA TYR A 346 -6.42 -7.75 -5.58
C TYR A 346 -5.87 -9.17 -5.69
N LEU A 347 -4.60 -9.35 -6.07
CA LEU A 347 -4.00 -10.69 -6.08
C LEU A 347 -4.07 -11.36 -4.69
N ALA A 348 -3.72 -10.65 -3.63
CA ALA A 348 -3.72 -11.17 -2.27
C ALA A 348 -5.13 -11.55 -1.80
N VAL A 349 -6.09 -10.64 -1.96
CA VAL A 349 -7.48 -10.85 -1.49
C VAL A 349 -8.17 -11.95 -2.30
N THR A 350 -7.95 -12.02 -3.60
CA THR A 350 -8.56 -13.07 -4.44
C THR A 350 -7.98 -14.44 -4.17
N TRP A 351 -6.69 -14.54 -3.85
CA TRP A 351 -6.10 -15.77 -3.36
C TRP A 351 -6.68 -16.18 -1.99
N TRP A 352 -6.87 -15.23 -1.08
CA TRP A 352 -7.52 -15.50 0.20
C TRP A 352 -8.93 -16.09 0.02
N PHE A 353 -9.75 -15.51 -0.88
CA PHE A 353 -11.06 -16.06 -1.23
C PHE A 353 -11.00 -17.48 -1.79
N TRP A 354 -9.98 -17.78 -2.59
CA TRP A 354 -9.77 -19.13 -3.09
C TRP A 354 -9.49 -20.13 -1.98
N VAL A 355 -8.59 -19.79 -1.05
CA VAL A 355 -8.22 -20.66 0.07
C VAL A 355 -9.40 -20.87 1.02
N GLU A 356 -10.09 -19.79 1.39
CA GLU A 356 -11.13 -19.84 2.42
C GLU A 356 -12.50 -20.31 1.89
N LYS A 357 -12.83 -20.02 0.63
CA LYS A 357 -14.17 -20.25 0.08
C LYS A 357 -14.20 -21.06 -1.20
N LYS A 358 -13.06 -21.36 -1.82
CA LYS A 358 -12.97 -21.97 -3.16
C LYS A 358 -13.73 -21.18 -4.22
N VAL A 359 -13.63 -19.86 -4.14
CA VAL A 359 -14.16 -18.91 -5.13
C VAL A 359 -13.01 -18.12 -5.71
N ALA A 360 -12.92 -18.08 -7.04
CA ALA A 360 -11.91 -17.29 -7.74
C ALA A 360 -12.52 -16.01 -8.31
N PHE A 361 -11.74 -14.94 -8.38
CA PHE A 361 -12.13 -13.68 -9.02
C PHE A 361 -11.11 -13.32 -10.11
N TYR A 362 -11.36 -13.79 -11.34
CA TYR A 362 -10.45 -13.54 -12.47
C TYR A 362 -10.75 -12.23 -13.20
N ASP A 363 -12.02 -11.85 -13.26
CA ASP A 363 -12.54 -10.66 -13.96
C ASP A 363 -13.20 -9.68 -12.99
N GLY A 364 -12.94 -9.83 -11.69
CA GLY A 364 -13.61 -9.08 -10.64
C GLY A 364 -14.96 -9.63 -10.20
N LYS A 365 -15.40 -10.77 -10.78
CA LYS A 365 -16.61 -11.49 -10.37
C LYS A 365 -16.28 -12.90 -9.88
N PRO A 366 -17.13 -13.49 -9.03
CA PRO A 366 -17.02 -14.87 -8.60
C PRO A 366 -17.10 -15.82 -9.78
N ARG A 367 -16.08 -16.66 -9.94
CA ARG A 367 -15.97 -17.69 -10.96
C ARG A 367 -15.61 -19.02 -10.31
N ALA A 368 -16.02 -20.10 -10.98
CA ALA A 368 -15.48 -21.43 -10.72
C ALA A 368 -14.02 -21.51 -11.18
N TRP A 369 -13.25 -22.45 -10.62
CA TRP A 369 -11.82 -22.60 -10.91
C TRP A 369 -11.54 -22.94 -12.39
N ASP A 370 -12.45 -23.70 -13.01
CA ASP A 370 -12.36 -24.21 -14.37
C ASP A 370 -12.88 -23.22 -15.42
N TRP A 371 -13.36 -22.04 -15.01
CA TRP A 371 -13.91 -21.04 -15.92
C TRP A 371 -12.97 -20.77 -17.11
N ASP A 372 -13.49 -21.03 -18.30
CA ASP A 372 -12.84 -20.77 -19.58
C ASP A 372 -13.39 -19.45 -20.13
N SER A 373 -12.51 -18.46 -20.33
CA SER A 373 -12.91 -17.13 -20.78
C SER A 373 -13.50 -17.13 -22.20
N GLU A 374 -13.34 -18.22 -22.95
CA GLU A 374 -13.89 -18.38 -24.31
C GLU A 374 -15.38 -18.78 -24.34
N GLU A 375 -16.01 -19.12 -23.21
CA GLU A 375 -17.42 -19.58 -23.19
C GLU A 375 -18.47 -18.46 -23.18
N GLU A 376 -18.08 -17.17 -23.14
CA GLU A 376 -19.01 -16.03 -23.27
C GLU A 376 -18.59 -15.14 -24.45
N ASP A 377 -19.29 -15.34 -25.59
CA ASP A 377 -19.30 -14.41 -26.73
C ASP A 377 -19.63 -12.98 -26.24
N TYR A 378 -18.71 -12.04 -26.47
CA TYR A 378 -18.98 -10.58 -26.45
C TYR A 378 -19.17 -10.03 -27.86
#